data_AF-A0A1R1B2E7-F1
#
_entry.id   AF-A0A1R1B2E7-F1
#
_cell.length_a   1.000
_cell.length_b   1.000
_cell.length_c   1.000
_cell.angle_alpha   90.00
_cell.angle_beta   90.00
_cell.angle_gamma   90.00
#
_symmetry.space_group_name_H-M   'P 1'
#
loop_
_entity.id
_entity.type
_entity.pdbx_description
1 polymer ?
#
loop_
_entity_poly.entity_id
_entity_poly.type
_entity_poly.pdbx_seq_one_letter_code
_entity_poly.pdbx_strand_id
1 'polypeptide(L)'
;MSNIQNMSMRLNQLSSELTTAAQNGGMNEVGMIVSQLSQIQAELQSAQAAVSPETSAAVRQELVNCRMVLHGMMNTVQDIRTATAEQYRQVLGENKTAFEQMDETAQQSEYAEAYQHRQLFQQMDQVSQQLHQLDGSMLDAGYQMERGQVTGDSLNGAVSIEGLTSGTDETGSMM
;
A
#
# COMPACT_ATOMS: atom_id res chain seq x y z
N MET A 1 -9.77 1.91 20.67
CA MET A 1 -8.72 1.48 19.70
C MET A 1 -9.14 2.06 18.36
N SER A 2 -8.29 2.84 17.69
CA SER A 2 -8.70 3.48 16.42
C SER A 2 -8.73 2.46 15.27
N ASN A 3 -9.53 2.71 14.23
CA ASN A 3 -9.59 1.84 13.04
C ASN A 3 -8.20 1.65 12.41
N ILE A 4 -7.35 2.69 12.45
CA ILE A 4 -6.00 2.65 11.88
C ILE A 4 -5.04 1.81 12.74
N GLN A 5 -5.18 1.82 14.06
CA GLN A 5 -4.43 0.92 14.95
C GLN A 5 -4.78 -0.55 14.68
N ASN A 6 -6.06 -0.85 14.41
CA ASN A 6 -6.47 -2.20 14.03
C ASN A 6 -5.82 -2.63 12.70
N MET A 7 -5.81 -1.74 11.70
CA MET A 7 -5.13 -1.99 10.42
C MET A 7 -3.63 -2.29 10.62
N SER A 8 -2.94 -1.52 11.46
CA SER A 8 -1.51 -1.76 11.77
C SER A 8 -1.27 -3.15 12.35
N MET A 9 -2.08 -3.59 13.33
CA MET A 9 -1.96 -4.94 13.90
C MET A 9 -2.20 -6.02 12.85
N ARG A 10 -3.22 -5.85 12.00
CA ARG A 10 -3.53 -6.79 10.92
C ARG A 10 -2.42 -6.87 9.88
N LEU A 11 -1.79 -5.74 9.51
CA LEU A 11 -0.65 -5.73 8.60
C LEU A 11 0.55 -6.49 9.19
N ASN A 12 0.83 -6.33 10.48
CA ASN A 12 1.89 -7.09 11.14
C ASN A 12 1.60 -8.59 11.12
N GLN A 13 0.36 -8.99 11.40
CA GLN A 13 -0.07 -10.38 11.32
C GLN A 13 0.08 -10.93 9.89
N LEU A 14 -0.42 -10.20 8.89
CA LEU A 14 -0.30 -10.55 7.48
C LEU A 14 1.16 -10.68 7.03
N SER A 15 2.05 -9.82 7.53
CA SER A 15 3.48 -9.92 7.25
C SER A 15 4.08 -11.24 7.75
N SER A 16 3.67 -11.70 8.94
CA SER A 16 4.09 -12.99 9.49
C SER A 16 3.51 -14.16 8.69
N GLU A 17 2.23 -14.06 8.33
CA GLU A 17 1.52 -15.07 7.54
C GLU A 17 2.12 -15.21 6.13
N LEU A 18 2.46 -14.11 5.47
CA LEU A 18 3.12 -14.09 4.16
C LEU A 18 4.43 -14.88 4.16
N THR A 19 5.26 -14.65 5.18
CA THR A 19 6.54 -15.35 5.33
C THR A 19 6.31 -16.86 5.48
N THR A 20 5.28 -17.25 6.23
CA THR A 20 4.94 -18.65 6.49
C THR A 20 4.34 -19.33 5.26
N ALA A 21 3.41 -18.65 4.57
CA ALA A 21 2.74 -19.15 3.37
C ALA A 21 3.75 -19.46 2.26
N ALA A 22 4.76 -18.60 2.10
CA ALA A 22 5.81 -18.80 1.10
C ALA A 22 6.72 -19.99 1.41
N GLN A 23 7.07 -20.22 2.68
CA GLN A 23 7.90 -21.37 3.07
C GLN A 23 7.18 -22.71 2.87
N ASN A 24 5.86 -22.72 3.06
CA ASN A 24 5.05 -23.94 2.98
C ASN A 24 4.43 -24.17 1.60
N GLY A 25 4.61 -23.26 0.63
CA GLY A 25 3.94 -23.32 -0.68
C GLY A 25 2.43 -23.14 -0.61
N GLY A 26 1.92 -22.49 0.45
CA GLY A 26 0.51 -22.32 0.75
C GLY A 26 -0.19 -21.31 -0.17
N MET A 27 -0.59 -21.75 -1.36
CA MET A 27 -1.29 -20.89 -2.34
C MET A 27 -2.62 -20.34 -1.84
N ASN A 28 -3.34 -21.11 -1.03
CA ASN A 28 -4.62 -20.69 -0.48
C ASN A 28 -4.42 -19.55 0.53
N GLU A 29 -3.38 -19.66 1.35
CA GLU A 29 -2.95 -18.67 2.32
C GLU A 29 -2.57 -17.36 1.63
N VAL A 30 -1.83 -17.43 0.52
CA VAL A 30 -1.51 -16.25 -0.30
C VAL A 30 -2.76 -15.57 -0.86
N GLY A 31 -3.73 -16.34 -1.36
CA GLY A 31 -5.01 -15.78 -1.82
C GLY A 31 -5.81 -15.08 -0.70
N MET A 32 -5.74 -15.60 0.53
CA MET A 32 -6.33 -14.95 1.70
C MET A 32 -5.62 -13.63 2.03
N ILE A 33 -4.29 -13.57 1.93
CA ILE A 33 -3.51 -12.34 2.16
C ILE A 33 -3.97 -11.23 1.20
N VAL A 34 -4.11 -11.53 -0.10
CA VAL A 34 -4.64 -10.57 -1.09
C VAL A 34 -6.01 -10.04 -0.68
N SER A 35 -6.93 -10.92 -0.27
CA SER A 35 -8.28 -10.54 0.14
C SER A 35 -8.28 -9.64 1.38
N GLN A 36 -7.41 -9.92 2.36
CA GLN A 36 -7.29 -9.11 3.56
C GLN A 36 -6.65 -7.75 3.29
N LEU A 37 -5.67 -7.66 2.39
CA LEU A 37 -5.08 -6.38 1.96
C LEU A 37 -6.14 -5.48 1.31
N SER A 38 -6.98 -6.03 0.43
CA SER A 38 -8.12 -5.31 -0.16
C SER A 38 -9.11 -4.82 0.90
N GLN A 39 -9.37 -5.62 1.93
CA GLN A 39 -10.25 -5.21 3.03
C GLN A 39 -9.65 -4.05 3.82
N ILE A 40 -8.34 -4.08 4.12
CA ILE A 40 -7.63 -2.99 4.79
C ILE A 40 -7.71 -1.71 3.94
N GLN A 41 -7.63 -1.82 2.62
CA GLN A 41 -7.80 -0.66 1.73
C GLN A 41 -9.19 -0.02 1.84
N ALA A 42 -10.26 -0.82 1.89
CA ALA A 42 -11.62 -0.32 2.07
C ALA A 42 -11.82 0.31 3.47
N GLU A 43 -11.21 -0.27 4.50
CA GLU A 43 -11.21 0.26 5.87
C GLU A 43 -10.48 1.60 5.96
N LEU A 44 -9.36 1.76 5.25
CA LEU A 44 -8.61 3.01 5.16
C LEU A 44 -9.46 4.14 4.58
N GLN A 45 -10.17 3.88 3.47
CA GLN A 45 -11.07 4.85 2.84
C GLN A 45 -12.18 5.28 3.82
N SER A 46 -12.74 4.32 4.56
CA SER A 46 -13.77 4.59 5.57
C SER A 46 -13.22 5.38 6.76
N ALA A 47 -12.01 5.03 7.23
CA ALA A 47 -11.34 5.70 8.33
C ALA A 47 -11.00 7.16 7.99
N GLN A 48 -10.57 7.43 6.74
CA GLN A 48 -10.26 8.78 6.26
C GLN A 48 -11.46 9.73 6.39
N ALA A 49 -12.67 9.26 6.09
CA ALA A 49 -13.90 10.06 6.22
C ALA A 49 -14.26 10.40 7.68
N ALA A 50 -13.73 9.67 8.65
CA ALA A 50 -14.03 9.82 10.07
C ALA A 50 -12.97 10.61 10.87
N VAL A 51 -11.89 11.07 10.23
CA VAL A 51 -10.81 11.80 10.90
C VAL A 51 -11.22 13.22 11.25
N SER A 52 -10.91 13.64 12.48
CA SER A 52 -11.05 15.03 12.95
C SER A 52 -9.69 15.73 13.06
N PRO A 53 -9.64 17.08 13.09
CA PRO A 53 -8.39 17.83 13.24
C PRO A 53 -7.58 17.46 14.49
N GLU A 54 -8.26 17.08 15.58
CA GLU A 54 -7.64 16.71 16.87
C GLU A 54 -7.00 15.32 16.83
N THR A 55 -7.48 14.44 15.95
CA THR A 55 -7.01 13.04 15.85
C THR A 55 -6.06 12.82 14.67
N SER A 56 -5.99 13.76 13.73
CA SER A 56 -5.25 13.59 12.48
C SER A 56 -3.75 13.39 12.67
N ALA A 57 -3.11 14.08 13.62
CA ALA A 57 -1.68 13.90 13.89
C ALA A 57 -1.34 12.47 14.35
N ALA A 58 -2.15 11.93 15.27
CA ALA A 58 -2.00 10.55 15.75
C ALA A 58 -2.28 9.55 14.61
N VAL A 59 -3.34 9.77 13.83
CA VAL A 59 -3.67 8.92 12.68
C VAL A 59 -2.56 8.94 11.62
N ARG A 60 -1.96 10.10 11.32
CA ARG A 60 -0.82 10.21 10.39
C ARG A 60 0.38 9.40 10.86
N GLN A 61 0.71 9.45 12.15
CA GLN A 61 1.81 8.64 12.69
C GLN A 61 1.51 7.14 12.54
N GLU A 62 0.27 6.72 12.79
CA GLU A 62 -0.11 5.32 12.59
C GLU A 62 -0.07 4.90 11.11
N LEU A 63 -0.44 5.79 10.18
CA LEU A 63 -0.28 5.53 8.75
C LEU A 63 1.20 5.35 8.36
N VAL A 64 2.11 6.16 8.92
CA VAL A 64 3.56 5.95 8.73
C VAL A 64 3.99 4.58 9.24
N ASN A 65 3.50 4.15 10.41
CA ASN A 65 3.79 2.83 10.96
C ASN A 65 3.29 1.71 10.04
N CYS A 66 2.05 1.80 9.55
CA CYS A 66 1.50 0.85 8.58
C CYS A 66 2.38 0.77 7.32
N ARG A 67 2.81 1.91 6.78
CA ARG A 67 3.65 1.95 5.58
C ARG A 67 5.03 1.32 5.79
N MET A 68 5.63 1.47 6.97
CA MET A 68 6.87 0.74 7.31
C MET A 68 6.67 -0.78 7.25
N VAL A 69 5.53 -1.28 7.76
CA VAL A 69 5.19 -2.71 7.68
C VAL A 69 4.97 -3.14 6.22
N LEU A 70 4.26 -2.34 5.42
CA LEU A 70 4.05 -2.62 4.00
C LEU A 70 5.36 -2.72 3.23
N HIS A 71 6.32 -1.82 3.46
CA HIS A 71 7.64 -1.91 2.84
C HIS A 71 8.40 -3.19 3.25
N GLY A 72 8.28 -3.60 4.53
CA GLY A 72 8.79 -4.89 4.97
C GLY A 72 8.18 -6.06 4.20
N MET A 73 6.85 -6.06 4.05
CA MET A 73 6.14 -7.08 3.27
C MET A 73 6.55 -7.07 1.79
N MET A 74 6.75 -5.90 1.17
CA MET A 74 7.22 -5.79 -0.21
C MET A 74 8.59 -6.43 -0.41
N ASN A 75 9.52 -6.23 0.54
CA ASN A 75 10.83 -6.90 0.51
C ASN A 75 10.66 -8.42 0.61
N THR A 76 9.83 -8.89 1.55
CA THR A 76 9.52 -10.33 1.68
C THR A 76 8.94 -10.90 0.38
N VAL A 77 7.98 -10.22 -0.25
CA VAL A 77 7.42 -10.65 -1.54
C VAL A 77 8.51 -10.73 -2.62
N GLN A 78 9.41 -9.75 -2.67
CA GLN A 78 10.49 -9.73 -3.65
C GLN A 78 11.49 -10.89 -3.44
N ASP A 79 11.83 -11.20 -2.19
CA ASP A 79 12.68 -12.34 -1.84
C ASP A 79 12.02 -13.66 -2.25
N ILE A 80 10.73 -13.83 -1.96
CA ILE A 80 9.96 -15.01 -2.35
C ILE A 80 9.93 -15.16 -3.88
N ARG A 81 9.62 -14.08 -4.62
CA ARG A 81 9.60 -14.10 -6.08
C ARG A 81 10.95 -14.52 -6.66
N THR A 82 12.03 -14.00 -6.09
CA THR A 82 13.39 -14.32 -6.53
C THR A 82 13.67 -15.81 -6.32
N ALA A 83 13.42 -16.32 -5.11
CA ALA A 83 13.61 -17.73 -4.78
C ALA A 83 12.74 -18.66 -5.63
N THR A 84 11.46 -18.34 -5.80
CA THR A 84 10.53 -19.13 -6.62
C THR A 84 10.94 -19.12 -8.10
N ALA A 85 11.42 -17.99 -8.63
CA ALA A 85 11.89 -17.92 -10.02
C ALA A 85 13.19 -18.72 -10.24
N GLU A 86 14.05 -18.80 -9.24
CA GLU A 86 15.25 -19.66 -9.27
C GLU A 86 14.88 -21.13 -9.21
N GLN A 87 13.98 -21.53 -8.31
CA GLN A 87 13.46 -22.90 -8.21
C GLN A 87 12.77 -23.32 -9.51
N TYR A 88 11.91 -22.47 -10.08
CA TYR A 88 11.27 -22.71 -11.38
C TYR A 88 12.30 -22.99 -12.49
N ARG A 89 13.38 -22.20 -12.55
CA ARG A 89 14.48 -22.39 -13.51
C ARG A 89 15.25 -23.69 -13.26
N GLN A 90 15.48 -24.06 -12.01
CA GLN A 90 16.18 -25.28 -11.63
C GLN A 90 15.37 -26.53 -11.98
N VAL A 91 14.08 -26.55 -11.66
CA VAL A 91 13.18 -27.67 -11.90
C VAL A 91 13.01 -27.93 -13.40
N LEU A 92 12.84 -26.87 -14.20
CA LEU A 92 12.63 -27.02 -15.64
C LEU A 92 13.93 -27.24 -16.43
N GLY A 93 15.03 -26.61 -16.05
CA GLY A 93 16.28 -26.67 -16.79
C GLY A 93 16.08 -26.44 -18.29
N GLU A 94 16.52 -27.40 -19.10
CA GLU A 94 16.40 -27.37 -20.56
C GLU A 94 14.95 -27.54 -21.06
N ASN A 95 14.07 -28.13 -20.26
CA ASN A 95 12.67 -28.39 -20.60
C ASN A 95 11.77 -27.15 -20.49
N LYS A 96 12.30 -26.00 -20.05
CA LYS A 96 11.52 -24.76 -19.86
C LYS A 96 10.70 -24.38 -21.10
N THR A 97 11.33 -24.41 -22.27
CA THR A 97 10.66 -24.02 -23.52
C THR A 97 9.54 -24.99 -23.88
N ALA A 98 9.75 -26.30 -23.67
CA ALA A 98 8.73 -27.31 -23.92
C ALA A 98 7.55 -27.16 -22.95
N PHE A 99 7.85 -26.97 -21.66
CA PHE A 99 6.84 -26.70 -20.62
C PHE A 99 5.99 -25.46 -20.95
N GLU A 100 6.61 -24.35 -21.35
CA GLU A 100 5.90 -23.09 -21.65
C GLU A 100 4.99 -23.18 -22.89
N GLN A 101 5.19 -24.19 -23.75
CA GLN A 101 4.37 -24.46 -24.93
C GLN A 101 3.24 -25.48 -24.67
N MET A 102 3.31 -26.23 -23.56
CA MET A 102 2.25 -27.15 -23.17
C MET A 102 1.00 -26.40 -22.73
N ASP A 103 -0.16 -27.03 -22.88
CA ASP A 103 -1.39 -26.53 -22.26
C ASP A 103 -1.33 -26.67 -20.73
N GLU A 104 -2.21 -25.95 -20.04
CA GLU A 104 -2.19 -25.87 -18.58
C GLU A 104 -2.42 -27.23 -17.90
N THR A 105 -3.21 -28.13 -18.51
CA THR A 105 -3.49 -29.46 -17.94
C THR A 105 -2.25 -30.34 -18.01
N ALA A 106 -1.55 -30.31 -19.15
CA ALA A 106 -0.27 -31.01 -19.32
C ALA A 106 0.82 -30.43 -18.41
N GLN A 107 0.89 -29.11 -18.26
CA GLN A 107 1.82 -28.47 -17.31
C GLN A 107 1.59 -28.95 -15.88
N GLN A 108 0.33 -29.02 -15.44
CA GLN A 108 -0.02 -29.45 -14.09
C GLN A 108 0.25 -30.94 -13.85
N SER A 109 0.02 -31.80 -14.83
CA SER A 109 0.16 -33.25 -14.68
C SER A 109 1.60 -33.74 -14.86
N GLU A 110 2.33 -33.22 -15.85
CA GLU A 110 3.67 -33.66 -16.20
C GLU A 110 4.77 -32.92 -15.43
N TYR A 111 4.53 -31.66 -15.06
CA TYR A 111 5.50 -30.78 -14.39
C TYR A 111 4.88 -30.07 -13.18
N ALA A 112 4.23 -30.85 -12.30
CA ALA A 112 3.48 -30.33 -11.15
C ALA A 112 4.27 -29.33 -10.29
N GLU A 113 5.55 -29.60 -10.01
CA GLU A 113 6.40 -28.73 -9.20
C GLU A 113 6.70 -27.39 -9.91
N ALA A 114 7.09 -27.42 -11.19
CA ALA A 114 7.31 -26.21 -11.97
C ALA A 114 6.03 -25.38 -12.12
N TYR A 115 4.90 -26.06 -12.34
CA TYR A 115 3.59 -25.43 -12.37
C TYR A 115 3.27 -24.74 -11.05
N GLN A 116 3.54 -25.38 -9.90
CA GLN A 116 3.35 -24.78 -8.58
C GLN A 116 4.21 -23.52 -8.38
N HIS A 117 5.49 -23.57 -8.74
CA HIS A 117 6.36 -22.39 -8.66
C HIS A 117 5.87 -21.25 -9.55
N ARG A 118 5.41 -21.56 -10.77
CA ARG A 118 4.83 -20.55 -11.68
C ARG A 118 3.61 -19.86 -11.07
N GLN A 119 2.70 -20.64 -10.50
CA GLN A 119 1.48 -20.13 -9.87
C GLN A 119 1.81 -19.28 -8.63
N LEU A 120 2.73 -19.73 -7.76
CA LEU A 120 3.17 -18.95 -6.60
C LEU A 120 3.80 -17.62 -7.03
N PHE A 121 4.64 -17.63 -8.07
CA PHE A 121 5.24 -16.41 -8.62
C PHE A 121 4.18 -15.41 -9.08
N GLN A 122 3.14 -15.88 -9.78
CA GLN A 122 2.02 -15.03 -10.23
C GLN A 122 1.21 -14.47 -9.06
N GLN A 123 0.94 -15.28 -8.03
CA GLN A 123 0.24 -14.81 -6.83
C GLN A 123 1.04 -13.76 -6.06
N MET A 124 2.37 -13.93 -5.97
CA MET A 124 3.24 -12.92 -5.37
C MET A 124 3.24 -11.60 -6.15
N ASP A 125 3.06 -11.65 -7.47
CA ASP A 125 2.87 -10.42 -8.28
C ASP A 125 1.59 -9.69 -7.88
N GLN A 126 0.49 -10.43 -7.66
CA GLN A 126 -0.77 -9.85 -7.18
C GLN A 126 -0.62 -9.25 -5.78
N VAL A 127 0.04 -9.94 -4.85
CA VAL A 127 0.33 -9.40 -3.51
C VAL A 127 1.16 -8.12 -3.62
N SER A 128 2.22 -8.11 -4.44
CA SER A 128 3.05 -6.92 -4.66
C SER A 128 2.24 -5.73 -5.16
N GLN A 129 1.37 -5.95 -6.16
CA GLN A 129 0.50 -4.89 -6.68
C GLN A 129 -0.44 -4.34 -5.60
N GLN A 130 -1.06 -5.20 -4.79
CA GLN A 130 -1.94 -4.78 -3.70
C GLN A 130 -1.20 -3.99 -2.61
N LEU A 131 0.01 -4.43 -2.24
CA LEU A 131 0.86 -3.71 -1.28
C LEU A 131 1.20 -2.30 -1.79
N HIS A 132 1.56 -2.15 -3.07
CA HIS A 132 1.87 -0.84 -3.66
C HIS A 132 0.64 0.07 -3.72
N GLN A 133 -0.53 -0.48 -4.08
CA GLN A 133 -1.79 0.28 -4.09
C GLN A 133 -2.17 0.75 -2.68
N LEU A 134 -2.01 -0.11 -1.68
CA LEU A 134 -2.30 0.23 -0.29
C LEU A 134 -1.31 1.27 0.26
N ASP A 135 -0.01 1.13 -0.02
CA ASP A 135 1.01 2.13 0.36
C ASP A 135 0.69 3.51 -0.23
N GLY A 136 0.36 3.57 -1.52
CA GLY A 136 -0.07 4.81 -2.18
C GLY A 136 -1.33 5.40 -1.55
N SER A 137 -2.34 4.56 -1.27
CA SER A 137 -3.58 4.99 -0.61
C SER A 137 -3.32 5.56 0.79
N MET A 138 -2.40 4.96 1.56
CA MET A 138 -2.02 5.45 2.90
C MET A 138 -1.26 6.77 2.82
N LEU A 139 -0.40 6.95 1.82
CA LEU A 139 0.31 8.19 1.57
C LEU A 139 -0.68 9.32 1.23
N ASP A 140 -1.60 9.08 0.31
CA ASP A 140 -2.65 10.03 -0.07
C ASP A 140 -3.54 10.39 1.12
N ALA A 141 -3.96 9.39 1.90
CA ALA A 141 -4.75 9.60 3.11
C ALA A 141 -4.01 10.51 4.11
N GLY A 142 -2.71 10.27 4.33
CA GLY A 142 -1.87 11.10 5.19
C GLY A 142 -1.76 12.55 4.70
N TYR A 143 -1.62 12.78 3.39
CA TYR A 143 -1.59 14.12 2.80
C TYR A 143 -2.92 14.87 2.94
N GLN A 144 -4.04 14.20 2.72
CA GLN A 144 -5.36 14.83 2.86
C GLN A 144 -5.63 15.26 4.31
N MET A 145 -5.21 14.45 5.28
CA MET A 145 -5.32 14.77 6.71
C MET A 145 -4.45 15.97 7.11
N GLU A 146 -3.27 16.13 6.50
CA GLU A 146 -2.42 17.29 6.72
C GLU A 146 -3.05 18.58 6.19
N ARG A 147 -3.60 18.57 4.96
CA ARG A 147 -4.25 19.76 4.40
C ARG A 147 -5.48 20.18 5.19
N GLY A 148 -6.29 19.22 5.66
CA GLY A 148 -7.48 19.51 6.48
C GLY A 148 -7.16 20.23 7.79
N GLN A 149 -5.99 19.99 8.38
CA GLN A 149 -5.52 20.74 9.54
C GLN A 149 -5.13 22.18 9.19
N VAL A 150 -4.42 22.39 8.07
CA VAL A 150 -3.96 23.74 7.67
C VAL A 150 -5.13 24.69 7.40
N THR A 151 -6.20 24.20 6.77
CA THR A 151 -7.42 25.02 6.57
C THR A 151 -8.22 25.26 7.85
N GLY A 152 -8.16 24.34 8.83
CA GLY A 152 -8.81 24.52 10.13
C GLY A 152 -8.09 25.51 11.05
N ASP A 153 -6.76 25.53 11.02
CA ASP A 153 -5.93 26.39 11.88
C ASP A 153 -5.76 27.81 11.30
N SER A 154 -5.87 27.96 9.98
CA SER A 154 -5.75 29.25 9.29
C SER A 154 -6.94 30.21 9.51
N LEU A 155 -8.00 29.79 10.21
CA LEU A 155 -9.13 30.66 10.58
C LEU A 155 -8.95 31.37 11.94
N ASN A 156 -7.97 30.98 12.76
CA ASN A 156 -7.65 31.66 14.03
C ASN A 156 -6.48 32.66 13.93
N GLY A 157 -5.88 32.79 12.75
CA GLY A 157 -4.72 33.65 12.50
C GLY A 157 -4.96 34.76 11.48
N ALA A 158 -6.20 35.19 11.28
CA ALA A 158 -6.51 36.33 10.41
C ALA A 158 -5.94 37.62 11.03
N VAL A 159 -4.68 37.92 10.72
CA VAL A 159 -4.22 39.31 10.69
C VAL A 159 -5.10 39.99 9.66
N SER A 160 -5.95 40.91 10.11
CA SER A 160 -6.79 41.72 9.23
C SER A 160 -5.89 42.47 8.27
N ILE A 161 -5.86 42.05 7.02
CA ILE A 161 -5.34 42.84 5.91
C ILE A 161 -6.44 43.86 5.58
N GLU A 162 -6.59 44.86 6.45
CA GLU A 162 -7.24 46.11 6.11
C GLU A 162 -6.17 47.20 6.21
N GLY A 163 -5.68 47.65 5.06
CA GLY A 163 -4.75 48.79 5.02
C GLY A 163 -3.77 48.85 3.85
N LEU A 164 -3.75 47.87 2.94
CA LEU A 164 -2.94 47.94 1.72
C LEU A 164 -3.85 47.94 0.50
N THR A 165 -4.44 49.09 0.20
CA THR A 165 -4.67 49.63 -1.17
C THR A 165 -5.57 50.87 -1.08
N SER A 166 -4.96 52.05 -1.08
CA SER A 166 -5.58 53.17 -1.80
C SER A 166 -4.44 53.88 -2.51
N GLY A 167 -4.32 53.55 -3.79
CA GLY A 167 -3.41 54.22 -4.70
C GLY A 167 -3.81 55.68 -4.85
N THR A 168 -2.79 56.53 -4.80
CA THR A 168 -2.51 57.64 -5.72
C THR A 168 -3.69 58.12 -6.57
N ASP A 169 -4.14 59.37 -6.38
CA ASP A 169 -3.90 60.40 -7.40
C ASP A 169 -4.14 61.84 -6.92
N GLU A 170 -3.45 62.72 -7.65
CA GLU A 170 -3.20 64.14 -7.46
C GLU A 170 -4.43 65.05 -7.30
N THR A 171 -4.27 66.16 -6.57
CA THR A 171 -4.60 67.52 -7.09
C THR A 171 -4.11 68.58 -6.12
N GLY A 172 -3.24 69.46 -6.62
CA GLY A 172 -2.71 70.59 -5.89
C GLY A 172 -3.73 71.73 -5.68
N SER A 173 -3.45 72.56 -4.69
CA SER A 173 -3.64 74.01 -4.78
C SER A 173 -2.88 74.67 -3.63
N MET A 174 -1.80 75.37 -3.95
CA MET A 174 -1.27 76.42 -3.10
C MET A 174 -2.25 77.60 -3.11
N MET A 175 -2.68 78.04 -1.93
CA MET A 175 -2.83 79.45 -1.54
C MET A 175 -2.77 79.54 -0.02
#